data_AF-A0A8H3P4F7-F1
#
_entry.id   AF-A0A8H3P4F7-F1
#
_cell.length_a   1.000
_cell.length_b   1.000
_cell.length_c   1.000
_cell.angle_alpha   90.00
_cell.angle_beta   90.00
_cell.angle_gamma   90.00
#
_symmetry.space_group_name_H-M   'P 1'
#
loop_
_entity.id
_entity.type
_entity.pdbx_description
1 polymer ?
#
loop_
_entity_poly.entity_id
_entity_poly.type
_entity_poly.pdbx_seq_one_letter_code
_entity_poly.pdbx_strand_id
1 'polypeptide(L)'
;MSEFPSLQPAFTVQVTIDPGFAVGSASRSNSLQVVPMTGGTVKSDPGYSLALDAEFVGTGNDYIHADPDNKHLRLNAHGVIKTKDDALLYMNYTGVITMGPAEAAVFSGTADDGATPFGNSFTHFTFETGDERYKEFENRVFVGQGRFRVEKGKPVVVEYKVSQVVKGRRSISQARFPLNAASLNAVKARPQFDDVGNHPLLHLQTQTSYDQSANALLSDTPHTPTPSTPQSPLSTFPEPPKQNPQTNQRQRPKHRHASRQKGNRANMAPERQGPKLPSLFRTKRTNS
;
A
#
# COMPACT_ATOMS: atom_id res chain seq x y z
N MET A 1 -20.66 21.16 -0.69
CA MET A 1 -20.00 20.32 -1.72
C MET A 1 -18.67 19.89 -1.14
N SER A 2 -18.31 18.62 -1.22
CA SER A 2 -17.11 18.13 -0.53
C SER A 2 -15.84 18.51 -1.27
N GLU A 3 -14.97 19.27 -0.62
CA GLU A 3 -13.60 19.57 -1.07
C GLU A 3 -12.64 18.40 -0.81
N PHE A 4 -13.15 17.15 -0.87
CA PHE A 4 -12.34 15.97 -0.59
C PHE A 4 -11.41 15.64 -1.76
N PRO A 5 -10.24 15.03 -1.48
CA PRO A 5 -9.36 14.48 -2.50
C PRO A 5 -10.05 13.41 -3.37
N SER A 6 -9.47 13.14 -4.53
CA SER A 6 -9.84 12.01 -5.41
C SER A 6 -8.64 11.09 -5.61
N LEU A 7 -8.89 9.89 -6.13
CA LEU A 7 -7.86 8.90 -6.44
C LEU A 7 -7.73 8.75 -7.97
N GLN A 8 -6.49 8.77 -8.46
CA GLN A 8 -6.13 8.45 -9.84
C GLN A 8 -5.34 7.13 -9.83
N PRO A 9 -5.73 6.11 -10.62
CA PRO A 9 -4.93 4.89 -10.77
C PRO A 9 -3.49 5.22 -11.19
N ALA A 10 -2.52 4.64 -10.49
CA ALA A 10 -1.10 4.94 -10.68
C ALA A 10 -0.32 3.71 -11.12
N PHE A 11 -0.31 2.65 -10.32
CA PHE A 11 0.43 1.42 -10.61
C PHE A 11 -0.14 0.19 -9.92
N THR A 12 0.21 -0.98 -10.44
CA THR A 12 0.05 -2.27 -9.77
C THR A 12 1.39 -2.71 -9.20
N VAL A 13 1.40 -3.06 -7.92
CA VAL A 13 2.55 -3.70 -7.25
C VAL A 13 2.21 -5.16 -7.06
N GLN A 14 3.10 -6.06 -7.45
CA GLN A 14 3.02 -7.48 -7.10
C GLN A 14 4.30 -7.84 -6.37
N VAL A 15 4.18 -8.34 -5.15
CA VAL A 15 5.30 -8.71 -4.29
C VAL A 15 5.26 -10.21 -4.06
N THR A 16 6.31 -10.91 -4.45
CA THR A 16 6.51 -12.31 -4.09
C THR A 16 7.04 -12.36 -2.67
N ILE A 17 6.43 -13.16 -1.81
CA ILE A 17 6.82 -13.29 -0.41
C ILE A 17 7.10 -14.74 -0.02
N ASP A 18 8.02 -14.89 0.93
CA ASP A 18 8.31 -16.15 1.61
C ASP A 18 7.51 -16.27 2.91
N PRO A 19 7.44 -17.48 3.53
CA PRO A 19 6.87 -17.63 4.86
C PRO A 19 7.50 -16.69 5.88
N GLY A 20 6.67 -16.04 6.70
CA GLY A 20 7.13 -15.06 7.68
C GLY A 20 7.79 -15.72 8.89
N PHE A 21 8.89 -15.13 9.36
CA PHE A 21 9.55 -15.50 10.59
C PHE A 21 8.79 -14.98 11.80
N ALA A 22 8.30 -15.88 12.66
CA ALA A 22 7.64 -15.52 13.90
C ALA A 22 8.68 -15.08 14.95
N VAL A 23 8.88 -13.77 15.07
CA VAL A 23 9.81 -13.18 16.06
C VAL A 23 9.19 -13.14 17.45
N GLY A 24 7.87 -12.90 17.52
CA GLY A 24 7.15 -12.77 18.79
C GLY A 24 7.39 -11.41 19.45
N SER A 25 7.14 -11.31 20.76
CA SER A 25 7.32 -10.07 21.52
C SER A 25 7.52 -10.36 23.00
N ALA A 26 8.65 -9.92 23.55
CA ALA A 26 8.93 -10.03 24.98
C ALA A 26 8.53 -8.77 25.77
N SER A 27 8.42 -7.61 25.11
CA SER A 27 8.27 -6.31 25.78
C SER A 27 7.15 -5.42 25.25
N ARG A 28 6.68 -5.63 24.01
CA ARG A 28 5.73 -4.71 23.37
C ARG A 28 4.28 -5.21 23.35
N SER A 29 4.03 -6.40 23.91
CA SER A 29 2.72 -7.10 23.94
C SER A 29 2.09 -7.43 22.58
N ASN A 30 2.49 -6.77 21.48
CA ASN A 30 2.13 -7.12 20.11
C ASN A 30 3.19 -8.01 19.45
N SER A 31 2.78 -9.14 18.86
CA SER A 31 3.71 -10.07 18.19
C SER A 31 4.25 -9.46 16.89
N LEU A 32 5.55 -9.62 16.65
CA LEU A 32 6.21 -9.29 15.38
C LEU A 32 6.37 -10.54 14.51
N GLN A 33 6.01 -10.40 13.23
CA GLN A 33 6.38 -11.30 12.15
C GLN A 33 7.20 -10.52 11.11
N VAL A 34 8.28 -11.12 10.62
CA VAL A 34 9.09 -10.54 9.53
C VAL A 34 8.89 -11.38 8.29
N VAL A 35 8.29 -10.80 7.25
CA VAL A 35 7.98 -11.47 5.98
C VAL A 35 8.97 -11.03 4.91
N PRO A 36 9.82 -11.93 4.38
CA PRO A 36 10.74 -11.59 3.31
C PRO A 36 10.00 -11.30 2.01
N MET A 37 10.37 -10.21 1.35
CA MET A 37 9.90 -9.81 0.02
C MET A 37 10.99 -10.20 -0.99
N THR A 38 10.82 -11.36 -1.63
CA THR A 38 11.87 -12.04 -2.41
C THR A 38 11.88 -11.69 -3.88
N GLY A 39 10.86 -10.96 -4.35
CA GLY A 39 10.79 -10.49 -5.72
C GLY A 39 9.49 -9.76 -5.99
N GLY A 40 9.23 -9.46 -7.26
CA GLY A 40 8.01 -8.80 -7.67
C GLY A 40 8.20 -7.76 -8.75
N THR A 41 7.10 -7.08 -9.08
CA THR A 41 7.07 -6.01 -10.08
C THR A 41 6.28 -4.80 -9.61
N VAL A 42 6.63 -3.64 -10.15
CA VAL A 42 5.83 -2.40 -10.06
C VAL A 42 5.61 -1.91 -11.48
N LYS A 43 4.35 -1.81 -11.90
CA LYS A 43 3.98 -1.42 -13.27
C LYS A 43 2.91 -0.36 -13.26
N SER A 44 3.16 0.74 -13.97
CA SER A 44 2.20 1.83 -14.11
C SER A 44 0.92 1.41 -14.81
N ASP A 45 -0.18 1.99 -14.37
CA ASP A 45 -1.47 1.87 -15.02
C ASP A 45 -1.43 2.62 -16.37
N PRO A 46 -2.09 2.10 -17.42
CA PRO A 46 -2.14 2.79 -18.72
C PRO A 46 -2.63 4.24 -18.58
N GLY A 47 -1.80 5.20 -18.97
CA GLY A 47 -2.14 6.62 -18.93
C GLY A 47 -1.78 7.35 -17.63
N TYR A 48 -1.14 6.68 -16.67
CA TYR A 48 -0.48 7.39 -15.57
C TYR A 48 0.76 8.14 -16.07
N SER A 49 0.92 9.40 -15.67
CA SER A 49 1.91 10.31 -16.28
C SER A 49 3.35 9.99 -15.89
N LEU A 50 3.58 9.39 -14.72
CA LEU A 50 4.89 8.94 -14.30
C LEU A 50 5.01 7.45 -14.56
N ALA A 51 5.52 7.12 -15.74
CA ALA A 51 5.76 5.73 -16.11
C ALA A 51 6.82 5.12 -15.18
N LEU A 52 6.49 3.95 -14.67
CA LEU A 52 7.33 3.12 -13.82
C LEU A 52 7.10 1.68 -14.26
N ASP A 53 8.17 1.04 -14.70
CA ASP A 53 8.27 -0.39 -14.96
C ASP A 53 9.54 -0.89 -14.26
N ALA A 54 9.35 -1.56 -13.14
CA ALA A 54 10.42 -1.93 -12.22
C ALA A 54 10.22 -3.32 -11.63
N GLU A 55 11.33 -3.91 -11.22
CA GLU A 55 11.41 -5.21 -10.55
C GLU A 55 12.05 -5.02 -9.18
N PHE A 56 11.62 -5.81 -8.20
CA PHE A 56 12.31 -5.85 -6.90
C PHE A 56 13.74 -6.38 -7.07
N VAL A 57 14.68 -5.78 -6.35
CA VAL A 57 16.07 -6.22 -6.30
C VAL A 57 16.52 -6.44 -4.87
N GLY A 58 17.30 -7.51 -4.65
CA GLY A 58 17.65 -7.96 -3.31
C GLY A 58 16.43 -8.51 -2.56
N THR A 59 16.53 -8.53 -1.23
CA THR A 59 15.46 -8.99 -0.35
C THR A 59 14.97 -7.83 0.50
N GLY A 60 13.71 -7.45 0.30
CA GLY A 60 13.00 -6.55 1.19
C GLY A 60 12.37 -7.30 2.36
N ASN A 61 11.77 -6.59 3.31
CA ASN A 61 11.04 -7.19 4.42
C ASN A 61 9.81 -6.37 4.77
N ASP A 62 8.72 -7.05 5.15
CA ASP A 62 7.58 -6.47 5.85
C ASP A 62 7.62 -6.84 7.34
N TYR A 63 7.62 -5.82 8.20
CA TYR A 63 7.64 -5.95 9.65
C TYR A 63 6.22 -5.83 10.20
N ILE A 64 5.53 -6.96 10.22
CA ILE A 64 4.11 -7.05 10.52
C ILE A 64 3.89 -7.18 12.03
N HIS A 65 3.12 -6.27 12.61
CA HIS A 65 2.69 -6.38 14.00
C HIS A 65 1.20 -6.70 14.09
N ALA A 66 0.83 -7.69 14.88
CA ALA A 66 -0.57 -7.94 15.21
C ALA A 66 -1.03 -6.99 16.31
N ASP A 67 -2.18 -6.34 16.12
CA ASP A 67 -2.82 -5.60 17.21
C ASP A 67 -3.21 -6.56 18.35
N PRO A 68 -3.33 -6.09 19.61
CA PRO A 68 -3.65 -6.96 20.74
C PRO A 68 -4.98 -7.74 20.61
N ASP A 69 -5.93 -7.24 19.82
CA ASP A 69 -7.19 -7.91 19.55
C ASP A 69 -7.11 -8.98 18.44
N ASN A 70 -5.95 -9.09 17.77
CA ASN A 70 -5.69 -9.92 16.59
C ASN A 70 -6.64 -9.68 15.41
N LYS A 71 -7.38 -8.57 15.39
CA LYS A 71 -8.28 -8.21 14.29
C LYS A 71 -7.58 -7.40 13.21
N HIS A 72 -6.44 -6.81 13.53
CA HIS A 72 -5.68 -5.99 12.61
C HIS A 72 -4.20 -6.35 12.62
N LEU A 73 -3.58 -6.27 11.44
CA LEU A 73 -2.14 -6.29 11.27
C LEU A 73 -1.66 -4.91 10.82
N ARG A 74 -0.50 -4.49 11.34
CA ARG A 74 0.18 -3.24 11.01
C ARG A 74 1.39 -3.56 10.15
N LEU A 75 1.34 -3.14 8.89
CA LEU A 75 2.40 -3.35 7.92
C LEU A 75 3.45 -2.25 8.01
N ASN A 76 4.69 -2.62 7.79
CA ASN A 76 5.79 -1.69 7.57
C ASN A 76 6.81 -2.39 6.67
N ALA A 77 6.61 -2.23 5.36
CA ALA A 77 7.35 -2.91 4.33
C ALA A 77 8.41 -2.02 3.71
N HIS A 78 9.57 -2.62 3.46
CA HIS A 78 10.75 -1.97 2.93
C HIS A 78 11.29 -2.81 1.77
N GLY A 79 11.42 -2.20 0.60
CA GLY A 79 11.98 -2.84 -0.57
C GLY A 79 12.79 -1.86 -1.42
N VAL A 80 13.59 -2.42 -2.33
CA VAL A 80 14.27 -1.66 -3.37
C VAL A 80 13.80 -2.21 -4.71
N ILE A 81 13.40 -1.31 -5.60
CA ILE A 81 13.01 -1.64 -6.96
C ILE A 81 14.00 -1.03 -7.94
N LYS A 82 14.25 -1.75 -9.03
CA LYS A 82 15.10 -1.33 -10.13
C LYS A 82 14.28 -1.23 -11.41
N THR A 83 14.36 -0.08 -12.05
CA THR A 83 13.67 0.23 -13.30
C THR A 83 14.40 -0.37 -14.51
N LYS A 84 13.71 -0.46 -15.65
CA LYS A 84 14.30 -0.96 -16.90
C LYS A 84 15.44 -0.07 -17.45
N ASP A 85 15.49 1.19 -17.04
CA ASP A 85 16.53 2.16 -17.35
C ASP A 85 17.51 2.38 -16.17
N ASP A 86 17.65 1.35 -15.35
CA ASP A 86 18.66 1.14 -14.31
C ASP A 86 18.62 2.10 -13.09
N ALA A 87 17.59 2.92 -12.93
CA ALA A 87 17.38 3.70 -11.71
C ALA A 87 16.93 2.81 -10.54
N LEU A 88 17.43 3.12 -9.34
CA LEU A 88 17.00 2.50 -8.08
C LEU A 88 16.04 3.42 -7.34
N LEU A 89 14.94 2.84 -6.87
CA LEU A 89 14.02 3.50 -5.96
C LEU A 89 13.90 2.64 -4.71
N TYR A 90 14.08 3.26 -3.55
CA TYR A 90 13.60 2.68 -2.30
C TYR A 90 12.09 2.87 -2.24
N MET A 91 11.37 1.79 -1.96
CA MET A 91 9.93 1.77 -1.81
C MET A 91 9.60 1.34 -0.38
N ASN A 92 8.87 2.20 0.33
CA ASN A 92 8.28 1.87 1.61
C ASN A 92 6.77 1.85 1.49
N TYR A 93 6.11 0.95 2.21
CA TYR A 93 4.70 1.13 2.47
C TYR A 93 4.34 0.71 3.89
N THR A 94 3.43 1.47 4.47
CA THR A 94 2.77 1.12 5.74
C THR A 94 1.30 0.87 5.46
N GLY A 95 0.63 0.13 6.33
CA GLY A 95 -0.78 -0.15 6.12
C GLY A 95 -1.42 -0.94 7.23
N VAL A 96 -2.70 -1.22 7.00
CA VAL A 96 -3.53 -2.00 7.91
C VAL A 96 -4.17 -3.12 7.11
N ILE A 97 -4.09 -4.33 7.64
CA ILE A 97 -4.90 -5.47 7.20
C ILE A 97 -5.95 -5.75 8.28
N THR A 98 -7.22 -5.77 7.91
CA THR A 98 -8.29 -6.33 8.73
C THR A 98 -8.32 -7.84 8.52
N MET A 99 -8.24 -8.60 9.60
CA MET A 99 -8.21 -10.06 9.57
C MET A 99 -9.62 -10.62 9.33
N GLY A 100 -9.88 -11.04 8.10
CA GLY A 100 -11.02 -11.87 7.73
C GLY A 100 -10.64 -13.36 7.64
N PRO A 101 -11.62 -14.23 7.36
CA PRO A 101 -11.37 -15.67 7.18
C PRO A 101 -10.36 -15.96 6.07
N ALA A 102 -10.38 -15.19 4.98
CA ALA A 102 -9.50 -15.39 3.85
C ALA A 102 -8.04 -15.04 4.19
N GLU A 103 -7.81 -13.93 4.89
CA GLU A 103 -6.47 -13.52 5.35
C GLU A 103 -5.93 -14.51 6.38
N ALA A 104 -6.76 -14.93 7.35
CA ALA A 104 -6.38 -15.95 8.32
C ALA A 104 -5.96 -17.27 7.67
N ALA A 105 -6.65 -17.69 6.60
CA ALA A 105 -6.29 -18.88 5.83
C ALA A 105 -4.92 -18.72 5.15
N VAL A 106 -4.61 -17.53 4.61
CA VAL A 106 -3.30 -17.26 4.00
C VAL A 106 -2.18 -17.33 5.03
N PHE A 107 -2.33 -16.63 6.17
CA PHE A 107 -1.29 -16.61 7.21
C PHE A 107 -1.09 -17.95 7.93
N SER A 108 -2.12 -18.81 7.95
CA SER A 108 -2.00 -20.18 8.47
C SER A 108 -1.53 -21.21 7.44
N GLY A 109 -1.34 -20.81 6.17
CA GLY A 109 -0.94 -21.72 5.09
C GLY A 109 -2.04 -22.70 4.65
N THR A 110 -3.31 -22.38 4.92
CA THR A 110 -4.47 -23.23 4.61
C THR A 110 -5.35 -22.67 3.49
N ALA A 111 -5.00 -21.51 2.93
CA ALA A 111 -5.74 -20.92 1.81
C ALA A 111 -5.71 -21.80 0.55
N ASP A 112 -6.86 -21.86 -0.13
CA ASP A 112 -6.99 -22.46 -1.45
C ASP A 112 -6.39 -21.59 -2.55
N ASP A 113 -6.26 -22.16 -3.74
CA ASP A 113 -5.85 -21.43 -4.94
C ASP A 113 -6.82 -20.30 -5.25
N GLY A 114 -6.30 -19.12 -5.56
CA GLY A 114 -7.10 -17.96 -5.91
C GLY A 114 -6.55 -16.68 -5.32
N ALA A 115 -7.43 -15.69 -5.17
CA ALA A 115 -7.07 -14.42 -4.57
C ALA A 115 -8.09 -14.01 -3.51
N THR A 116 -7.62 -13.42 -2.42
CA THR A 116 -8.52 -12.81 -1.43
C THR A 116 -9.24 -11.62 -2.09
N PRO A 117 -10.45 -11.27 -1.63
CA PRO A 117 -11.11 -10.06 -2.11
C PRO A 117 -10.31 -8.82 -1.69
N PHE A 118 -10.46 -7.75 -2.46
CA PHE A 118 -10.01 -6.43 -2.02
C PHE A 118 -10.93 -5.90 -0.90
N GLY A 119 -10.43 -4.91 -0.14
CA GLY A 119 -11.21 -4.19 0.88
C GLY A 119 -10.76 -4.44 2.32
N ASN A 120 -9.91 -5.43 2.57
CA ASN A 120 -9.36 -5.71 3.90
C ASN A 120 -7.94 -5.18 4.11
N SER A 121 -7.24 -4.76 3.05
CA SER A 121 -5.88 -4.23 3.15
C SER A 121 -5.82 -2.86 2.50
N PHE A 122 -5.36 -1.87 3.26
CA PHE A 122 -5.11 -0.51 2.76
C PHE A 122 -3.72 -0.04 3.17
N THR A 123 -3.02 0.59 2.23
CA THR A 123 -1.61 0.98 2.38
C THR A 123 -1.35 2.40 1.93
N HIS A 124 -0.28 3.00 2.47
CA HIS A 124 0.32 4.26 2.03
C HIS A 124 1.73 3.97 1.54
N PHE A 125 2.02 4.30 0.28
CA PHE A 125 3.31 4.08 -0.35
C PHE A 125 4.12 5.38 -0.41
N THR A 126 5.41 5.27 -0.13
CA THR A 126 6.40 6.33 -0.37
C THR A 126 7.57 5.78 -1.17
N PHE A 127 8.24 6.68 -1.87
CA PHE A 127 9.43 6.39 -2.67
C PHE A 127 10.55 7.34 -2.30
N GLU A 128 11.79 6.88 -2.42
CA GLU A 128 13.00 7.69 -2.34
C GLU A 128 13.97 7.28 -3.45
N THR A 129 14.61 8.26 -4.08
CA THR A 129 15.56 8.02 -5.15
C THR A 129 16.57 9.16 -5.30
N GLY A 130 17.78 8.78 -5.73
CA GLY A 130 18.79 9.73 -6.17
C GLY A 130 18.70 10.07 -7.67
N ASP A 131 17.77 9.46 -8.42
CA ASP A 131 17.66 9.66 -9.86
C ASP A 131 16.60 10.73 -10.20
N GLU A 132 17.03 11.83 -10.82
CA GLU A 132 16.17 12.97 -11.15
C GLU A 132 14.98 12.61 -12.03
N ARG A 133 15.09 11.57 -12.88
CA ARG A 133 13.98 11.10 -13.74
C ARG A 133 12.77 10.66 -12.93
N TYR A 134 13.00 10.19 -11.71
CA TYR A 134 11.99 9.60 -10.83
C TYR A 134 11.72 10.46 -9.59
N LYS A 135 12.34 11.64 -9.48
CA LYS A 135 12.30 12.47 -8.26
C LYS A 135 10.88 12.89 -7.85
N GLU A 136 10.02 13.05 -8.84
CA GLU A 136 8.62 13.43 -8.65
C GLU A 136 7.78 12.37 -7.90
N PHE A 137 8.25 11.12 -7.79
CA PHE A 137 7.60 10.12 -6.94
C PHE A 137 7.69 10.45 -5.45
N GLU A 138 8.73 11.17 -5.01
CA GLU A 138 8.90 11.57 -3.60
C GLU A 138 7.90 12.66 -3.17
N ASN A 139 7.35 13.40 -4.12
CA ASN A 139 6.47 14.54 -3.89
C ASN A 139 4.98 14.20 -4.05
N ARG A 140 4.64 12.91 -4.09
CA ARG A 140 3.27 12.42 -4.31
C ARG A 140 2.81 11.54 -3.17
N VAL A 141 1.50 11.56 -2.94
CA VAL A 141 0.85 10.69 -1.95
C VAL A 141 0.19 9.54 -2.68
N PHE A 142 0.56 8.32 -2.31
CA PHE A 142 0.05 7.11 -2.93
C PHE A 142 -0.66 6.24 -1.89
N VAL A 143 -1.85 5.76 -2.23
CA VAL A 143 -2.61 4.84 -1.40
C VAL A 143 -2.97 3.60 -2.20
N GLY A 144 -2.89 2.44 -1.56
CA GLY A 144 -3.18 1.16 -2.18
C GLY A 144 -4.27 0.40 -1.47
N GLN A 145 -4.93 -0.49 -2.20
CA GLN A 145 -5.67 -1.60 -1.64
C GLN A 145 -4.99 -2.92 -2.02
N GLY A 146 -4.81 -3.80 -1.05
CA GLY A 146 -4.08 -5.05 -1.18
C GLY A 146 -4.97 -6.28 -1.21
N ARG A 147 -4.44 -7.36 -1.77
CA ARG A 147 -4.96 -8.73 -1.64
C ARG A 147 -3.84 -9.75 -1.75
N PHE A 148 -4.05 -10.95 -1.23
CA PHE A 148 -3.16 -12.08 -1.44
C PHE A 148 -3.59 -12.87 -2.67
N ARG A 149 -2.63 -13.41 -3.41
CA ARG A 149 -2.81 -14.37 -4.49
C ARG A 149 -2.04 -15.63 -4.12
N VAL A 150 -2.75 -16.74 -3.99
CA VAL A 150 -2.24 -18.05 -3.61
C VAL A 150 -2.36 -18.97 -4.80
N GLU A 151 -1.28 -19.68 -5.10
CA GLU A 151 -1.27 -20.75 -6.09
C GLU A 151 -0.41 -21.89 -5.52
N LYS A 152 -0.97 -23.11 -5.48
CA LYS A 152 -0.32 -24.30 -4.92
C LYS A 152 1.04 -24.53 -5.56
N GLY A 153 2.04 -24.75 -4.70
CA GLY A 153 3.41 -25.00 -5.12
C GLY A 153 4.17 -23.75 -5.59
N LYS A 154 3.56 -22.56 -5.54
CA LYS A 154 4.24 -21.28 -5.80
C LYS A 154 4.29 -20.42 -4.55
N PRO A 155 5.27 -19.50 -4.45
CA PRO A 155 5.28 -18.50 -3.40
C PRO A 155 4.01 -17.63 -3.46
N VAL A 156 3.56 -17.17 -2.29
CA VAL A 156 2.41 -16.25 -2.20
C VAL A 156 2.81 -14.92 -2.84
N VAL A 157 1.87 -14.34 -3.59
CA VAL A 157 2.03 -13.00 -4.17
C VAL A 157 1.05 -12.04 -3.51
N VAL A 158 1.54 -10.94 -2.98
CA VAL A 158 0.69 -9.82 -2.52
C VAL A 158 0.54 -8.84 -3.67
N GLU A 159 -0.70 -8.58 -4.08
CA GLU A 159 -1.03 -7.62 -5.13
C GLU A 159 -1.66 -6.37 -4.54
N TYR A 160 -1.15 -5.20 -4.93
CA TYR A 160 -1.71 -3.90 -4.61
C TYR A 160 -2.15 -3.17 -5.87
N LYS A 161 -3.35 -2.59 -5.83
CA LYS A 161 -3.80 -1.56 -6.77
C LYS A 161 -3.58 -0.20 -6.13
N VAL A 162 -2.61 0.54 -6.65
CA VAL A 162 -2.14 1.79 -6.06
C VAL A 162 -2.63 2.97 -6.89
N SER A 163 -3.13 3.97 -6.18
CA SER A 163 -3.60 5.24 -6.74
C SER A 163 -2.82 6.41 -6.16
N GLN A 164 -2.60 7.43 -6.98
CA GLN A 164 -2.17 8.73 -6.50
C GLN A 164 -3.37 9.48 -5.91
N VAL A 165 -3.19 10.10 -4.76
CA VAL A 165 -4.12 11.10 -4.23
C VAL A 165 -3.98 12.39 -5.03
N VAL A 166 -5.07 12.87 -5.61
CA VAL A 166 -5.13 14.06 -6.45
C VAL A 166 -6.24 15.00 -5.97
N LYS A 167 -6.21 16.24 -6.48
CA LYS A 167 -7.29 17.20 -6.22
C LYS A 167 -8.64 16.63 -6.62
N GLY A 168 -9.64 16.81 -5.76
CA GLY A 168 -11.02 16.40 -6.01
C GLY A 168 -11.53 16.89 -7.37
N ARG A 169 -12.02 15.98 -8.22
CA ARG A 169 -12.69 16.39 -9.44
C ARG A 169 -14.09 16.91 -9.07
N ARG A 170 -14.48 18.03 -9.68
CA ARG A 170 -15.89 18.46 -9.61
C ARG A 170 -16.74 17.37 -10.24
N SER A 171 -17.63 16.78 -9.46
CA SER A 171 -18.75 16.00 -9.99
C SER A 171 -19.57 16.94 -10.87
N ILE A 172 -19.39 16.84 -12.19
CA ILE A 172 -20.43 17.27 -13.11
C ILE A 172 -21.41 16.11 -13.13
N SER A 173 -22.33 16.07 -12.17
CA SER A 173 -23.46 15.16 -12.29
C SER A 173 -24.17 15.53 -13.59
N GLN A 174 -24.03 14.68 -14.61
CA GLN A 174 -24.85 14.71 -15.80
C GLN A 174 -26.30 14.51 -15.37
N ALA A 175 -27.03 15.60 -15.13
CA ALA A 175 -28.45 15.64 -15.45
C ALA A 175 -28.57 15.71 -16.97
N ARG A 176 -28.16 14.63 -17.67
CA ARG A 176 -28.62 14.38 -19.03
C ARG A 176 -29.97 13.69 -18.90
N PHE A 177 -31.02 14.47 -18.67
CA PHE A 177 -32.32 14.05 -19.15
C PHE A 177 -32.19 13.86 -20.66
N PRO A 178 -32.55 12.69 -21.23
CA PRO A 178 -32.75 12.64 -22.67
C PRO A 178 -33.86 13.64 -22.99
N LEU A 179 -33.54 14.71 -23.72
CA LEU A 179 -34.54 15.43 -24.48
C LEU A 179 -35.14 14.40 -25.44
N ASN A 180 -36.29 13.84 -25.07
CA ASN A 180 -37.08 13.04 -25.98
C ASN A 180 -37.36 13.91 -27.20
N ALA A 181 -36.92 13.44 -28.37
CA ALA A 181 -37.19 14.00 -29.69
C ALA A 181 -38.67 13.79 -30.09
N ALA A 182 -39.59 14.09 -29.18
CA ALA A 182 -41.03 14.03 -29.36
C ALA A 182 -41.66 15.36 -28.94
N SER A 183 -41.18 16.46 -29.51
CA SER A 183 -41.88 17.76 -29.49
C SER A 183 -41.57 18.63 -30.71
N LEU A 184 -41.19 17.99 -31.83
CA LEU A 184 -41.08 18.62 -33.14
C LEU A 184 -42.01 17.89 -34.11
N ASN A 185 -43.32 17.98 -33.88
CA ASN A 185 -44.36 17.75 -34.87
C ASN A 185 -45.70 18.25 -34.32
N ALA A 186 -45.86 19.57 -34.30
CA ALA A 186 -47.17 20.20 -34.17
C ALA A 186 -47.19 21.52 -34.96
N VAL A 187 -47.01 21.41 -36.27
CA VAL A 187 -47.42 22.45 -37.23
C VAL A 187 -48.25 21.77 -38.32
N LYS A 188 -49.58 21.80 -38.14
CA LYS A 188 -50.64 21.95 -39.15
C LYS A 188 -51.91 21.22 -38.71
N ALA A 189 -52.75 21.93 -37.98
CA ALA A 189 -54.19 21.88 -38.18
C ALA A 189 -54.78 23.20 -37.69
N ARG A 190 -55.36 23.98 -38.60
CA ARG A 190 -56.25 25.10 -38.27
C ARG A 190 -57.57 24.52 -37.76
N PRO A 191 -58.13 24.98 -36.64
CA PRO A 191 -59.55 24.92 -36.40
C PRO A 191 -60.21 26.24 -36.79
N GLN A 192 -61.34 26.15 -37.47
CA GLN A 192 -62.29 27.24 -37.69
C GLN A 192 -62.69 27.85 -36.35
N PHE A 193 -62.81 29.18 -36.35
CA PHE A 193 -63.69 29.88 -35.43
C PHE A 193 -65.12 29.33 -35.64
N ASP A 194 -65.72 28.81 -34.59
CA ASP A 194 -67.00 29.30 -34.09
C ASP A 194 -67.32 28.67 -32.73
N ASP A 195 -67.96 29.50 -31.91
CA ASP A 195 -68.83 29.19 -30.78
C ASP A 195 -68.27 29.22 -29.33
N VAL A 196 -69.14 29.80 -28.50
CA VAL A 196 -68.93 30.49 -27.24
C VAL A 196 -69.29 29.57 -26.07
N GLY A 197 -68.55 29.62 -24.96
CA GLY A 197 -69.13 29.31 -23.65
C GLY A 197 -68.25 28.55 -22.66
N ASN A 198 -68.03 29.22 -21.52
CA ASN A 198 -67.84 28.68 -20.17
C ASN A 198 -66.56 27.89 -19.80
N HIS A 199 -65.66 28.62 -19.15
CA HIS A 199 -64.82 28.18 -18.02
C HIS A 199 -65.70 27.73 -16.81
N PRO A 200 -65.24 26.85 -15.88
CA PRO A 200 -64.09 27.19 -15.02
C PRO A 200 -63.18 26.05 -14.49
N LEU A 201 -61.96 26.50 -14.13
CA LEU A 201 -61.15 26.19 -12.93
C LEU A 201 -60.84 24.73 -12.48
N LEU A 202 -59.53 24.42 -12.56
CA LEU A 202 -58.61 24.09 -11.45
C LEU A 202 -59.00 22.99 -10.44
N HIS A 203 -58.25 21.88 -10.42
CA HIS A 203 -57.39 21.43 -9.29
C HIS A 203 -56.79 20.05 -9.61
N LEU A 204 -55.46 19.93 -9.67
CA LEU A 204 -54.78 18.65 -9.57
C LEU A 204 -53.67 18.75 -8.51
N GLN A 205 -53.98 18.25 -7.31
CA GLN A 205 -53.03 17.98 -6.25
C GLN A 205 -52.28 16.68 -6.60
N THR A 206 -50.96 16.73 -6.71
CA THR A 206 -50.11 15.53 -6.68
C THR A 206 -49.57 15.35 -5.27
N GLN A 207 -50.01 14.26 -4.63
CA GLN A 207 -49.46 13.75 -3.38
C GLN A 207 -48.09 13.09 -3.63
N THR A 208 -47.10 13.46 -2.84
CA THR A 208 -45.92 12.61 -2.59
C THR A 208 -45.71 12.57 -1.08
N SER A 209 -46.17 11.49 -0.45
CA SER A 209 -45.86 11.13 0.93
C SER A 209 -44.51 10.41 0.95
N TYR A 210 -43.51 11.05 1.56
CA TYR A 210 -42.29 10.39 2.03
C TYR A 210 -42.54 9.94 3.47
N ASP A 211 -42.50 8.64 3.72
CA ASP A 211 -42.67 8.06 5.06
C ASP A 211 -41.30 8.00 5.76
N GLN A 212 -41.21 8.68 6.90
CA GLN A 212 -40.11 8.61 7.86
C GLN A 212 -40.60 7.79 9.06
N SER A 213 -39.95 6.67 9.33
CA SER A 213 -40.08 5.96 10.59
C SER A 213 -38.77 5.24 10.90
N ALA A 214 -38.26 5.16 12.12
CA ALA A 214 -38.36 5.95 13.33
C ALA A 214 -37.20 5.42 14.20
N ASN A 215 -36.45 6.34 14.82
CA ASN A 215 -35.56 6.02 15.93
C ASN A 215 -36.41 5.77 17.18
N ALA A 216 -36.21 4.63 17.83
CA ALA A 216 -36.21 4.48 19.29
C ALA A 216 -36.13 2.98 19.62
N LEU A 217 -35.16 2.60 20.47
CA LEU A 217 -35.40 1.71 21.61
C LEU A 217 -34.14 1.71 22.49
N LEU A 218 -34.26 2.44 23.60
CA LEU A 218 -33.47 2.33 24.81
C LEU A 218 -33.86 1.04 25.54
N SER A 219 -32.89 0.32 26.09
CA SER A 219 -33.14 -0.59 27.20
C SER A 219 -31.95 -0.59 28.15
N ASP A 220 -32.17 0.00 29.31
CA ASP A 220 -31.36 -0.09 30.51
C ASP A 220 -31.31 -1.54 31.03
N THR A 221 -30.12 -2.02 31.38
CA THR A 221 -29.95 -3.17 32.29
C THR A 221 -28.94 -2.82 33.37
N PRO A 222 -29.26 -3.02 34.66
CA PRO A 222 -28.42 -2.60 35.78
C PRO A 222 -27.22 -3.53 36.02
N HIS A 223 -26.14 -2.89 36.47
CA HIS A 223 -24.87 -3.50 36.88
C HIS A 223 -25.01 -4.35 38.16
N THR A 224 -24.39 -5.54 38.15
CA THR A 224 -24.06 -6.32 39.34
C THR A 224 -22.54 -6.25 39.56
N PRO A 225 -22.04 -5.79 40.73
CA PRO A 225 -20.61 -5.72 40.99
C PRO A 225 -20.04 -7.08 41.40
N THR A 226 -18.99 -7.52 40.71
CA THR A 226 -18.17 -8.69 41.05
C THR A 226 -17.23 -8.37 42.23
N PRO A 227 -16.98 -9.33 43.14
CA PRO A 227 -16.15 -9.11 44.31
C PRO A 227 -14.65 -9.01 43.96
N SER A 228 -13.99 -8.08 44.64
CA SER A 228 -12.57 -7.75 44.58
C SER A 228 -11.65 -8.90 44.98
N THR A 229 -10.70 -9.24 44.11
CA THR A 229 -9.55 -10.10 44.37
C THR A 229 -8.59 -9.44 45.37
N PRO A 230 -8.07 -10.15 46.38
CA PRO A 230 -7.11 -9.59 47.33
C PRO A 230 -5.75 -9.28 46.68
N GLN A 231 -5.22 -8.10 46.99
CA GLN A 231 -3.88 -7.65 46.62
C GLN A 231 -2.81 -8.46 47.34
N SER A 232 -1.92 -9.12 46.58
CA SER A 232 -0.67 -9.66 47.11
C SER A 232 0.30 -8.52 47.47
N PRO A 233 1.10 -8.66 48.54
CA PRO A 233 1.95 -7.59 49.05
C PRO A 233 3.11 -7.24 48.10
N LEU A 234 3.34 -5.93 47.97
CA LEU A 234 4.46 -5.28 47.31
C LEU A 234 5.80 -5.90 47.74
N SER A 235 6.53 -6.45 46.78
CA SER A 235 7.93 -6.86 46.98
C SER A 235 8.82 -5.61 46.94
N THR A 236 9.34 -5.20 48.09
CA THR A 236 10.40 -4.19 48.19
C THR A 236 11.67 -4.70 47.53
N PHE A 237 12.05 -4.12 46.39
CA PHE A 237 13.39 -4.26 45.83
C PHE A 237 14.36 -3.33 46.58
N PRO A 238 15.56 -3.80 46.95
CA PRO A 238 16.59 -2.93 47.52
C PRO A 238 17.16 -1.97 46.47
N GLU A 239 17.40 -0.72 46.88
CA GLU A 239 18.09 0.30 46.09
C GLU A 239 19.48 -0.21 45.60
N PRO A 240 19.85 0.04 44.33
CA PRO A 240 21.22 -0.17 43.89
C PRO A 240 22.16 0.90 44.49
N PRO A 241 23.40 0.53 44.86
CA PRO A 241 24.35 1.45 45.47
C PRO A 241 24.74 2.59 44.51
N LYS A 242 24.77 3.81 45.05
CA LYS A 242 25.18 5.04 44.38
C LYS A 242 26.61 4.90 43.84
N GLN A 243 26.77 4.92 42.52
CA GLN A 243 28.08 5.02 41.87
C GLN A 243 28.68 6.41 42.08
N ASN A 244 29.91 6.42 42.59
CA ASN A 244 30.72 7.60 42.86
C ASN A 244 31.41 8.06 41.54
N PRO A 245 31.28 9.30 41.08
CA PRO A 245 31.89 9.74 39.82
C PRO A 245 33.35 10.15 40.03
N GLN A 246 34.28 9.22 39.78
CA GLN A 246 35.71 9.55 39.64
C GLN A 246 36.07 9.83 38.17
N THR A 247 36.33 11.11 37.90
CA THR A 247 37.39 11.66 37.03
C THR A 247 37.66 10.98 35.68
N ASN A 248 36.98 11.47 34.63
CA ASN A 248 37.40 11.30 33.23
C ASN A 248 38.33 12.45 32.80
N GLN A 249 39.65 12.26 32.92
CA GLN A 249 40.62 13.11 32.21
C GLN A 249 40.73 12.65 30.74
N ARG A 250 40.03 13.35 29.84
CA ARG A 250 40.23 13.23 28.40
C ARG A 250 41.51 13.97 27.98
N GLN A 251 42.53 13.23 27.56
CA GLN A 251 43.66 13.78 26.83
C GLN A 251 43.24 14.09 25.37
N ARG A 252 43.44 15.34 24.95
CA ARG A 252 43.30 15.80 23.56
C ARG A 252 44.56 15.45 22.75
N PRO A 253 44.46 14.89 21.54
CA PRO A 253 45.58 14.86 20.61
C PRO A 253 45.71 16.22 19.89
N LYS A 254 46.96 16.71 19.84
CA LYS A 254 47.36 17.96 19.18
C LYS A 254 47.37 17.80 17.65
N HIS A 255 46.96 18.87 16.98
CA HIS A 255 47.16 19.11 15.55
C HIS A 255 48.61 18.87 15.10
N ARG A 256 48.80 18.28 13.93
CA ARG A 256 50.03 18.40 13.15
C ARG A 256 49.69 18.68 11.68
N HIS A 257 50.17 19.83 11.22
CA HIS A 257 50.13 20.28 9.84
C HIS A 257 51.32 19.69 9.04
N ALA A 258 51.04 19.52 7.74
CA ALA A 258 51.94 19.65 6.59
C ALA A 258 53.10 18.67 6.41
N SER A 259 53.11 17.99 5.26
CA SER A 259 54.12 18.28 4.23
C SER A 259 53.69 17.77 2.85
N ARG A 260 54.31 18.42 1.88
CA ARG A 260 54.05 18.55 0.45
C ARG A 260 55.08 17.67 -0.27
N GLN A 261 54.69 16.87 -1.26
CA GLN A 261 55.65 16.43 -2.27
C GLN A 261 55.01 16.25 -3.65
N LYS A 262 55.74 16.79 -4.63
CA LYS A 262 55.46 16.92 -6.07
C LYS A 262 56.00 15.71 -6.84
N GLY A 263 55.39 15.46 -8.01
CA GLY A 263 56.01 14.81 -9.19
C GLY A 263 56.00 13.27 -9.13
N ASN A 264 55.83 12.51 -10.21
CA ASN A 264 56.10 12.78 -11.61
C ASN A 264 55.40 11.73 -12.51
N ARG A 265 55.05 12.18 -13.73
CA ARG A 265 55.08 11.50 -15.05
C ARG A 265 54.69 10.02 -15.20
N ALA A 266 53.60 9.84 -15.95
CA ALA A 266 53.51 9.21 -17.29
C ALA A 266 54.41 8.01 -17.64
N ASN A 267 53.77 6.90 -18.04
CA ASN A 267 54.12 6.17 -19.26
C ASN A 267 52.96 5.26 -19.74
N MET A 268 52.66 5.39 -21.05
CA MET A 268 52.00 4.39 -21.91
C MET A 268 52.80 3.05 -21.88
N ALA A 269 52.36 1.86 -22.26
CA ALA A 269 51.46 1.38 -23.31
C ALA A 269 51.18 -0.15 -23.07
N PRO A 270 50.44 -0.87 -23.95
CA PRO A 270 49.60 -2.03 -23.60
C PRO A 270 50.19 -3.42 -23.94
N GLU A 271 49.32 -4.44 -23.80
CA GLU A 271 49.30 -5.70 -24.55
C GLU A 271 49.92 -6.93 -23.86
N ARG A 272 49.07 -7.87 -23.40
CA ARG A 272 49.37 -9.31 -23.47
C ARG A 272 48.11 -10.14 -23.70
N GLN A 273 48.23 -10.94 -24.76
CA GLN A 273 47.38 -12.02 -25.22
C GLN A 273 47.23 -13.12 -24.15
N GLY A 274 46.05 -13.77 -24.12
CA GLY A 274 45.78 -14.90 -23.22
C GLY A 274 46.40 -16.23 -23.68
N PRO A 275 46.03 -17.34 -23.03
CA PRO A 275 46.06 -18.65 -23.68
C PRO A 275 44.69 -19.34 -23.70
N LYS A 276 44.49 -20.00 -24.84
CA LYS A 276 43.43 -20.97 -25.17
C LYS A 276 43.44 -22.15 -24.18
N LEU A 277 42.27 -22.65 -23.82
CA LEU A 277 42.09 -24.01 -23.28
C LEU A 277 41.32 -24.89 -24.27
N PRO A 278 41.68 -26.18 -24.41
CA PRO A 278 41.26 -27.03 -25.52
C PRO A 278 39.93 -27.78 -25.28
N SER A 279 39.22 -27.96 -26.39
CA SER A 279 38.16 -28.96 -26.57
C SER A 279 38.75 -30.37 -26.69
N LEU A 280 38.23 -31.34 -25.95
CA LEU A 280 38.37 -32.78 -26.19
C LEU A 280 37.36 -33.54 -25.30
N PHE A 281 36.25 -34.02 -25.84
CA PHE A 281 36.05 -35.45 -26.11
C PHE A 281 34.70 -35.76 -26.78
N ARG A 282 34.86 -36.62 -27.79
CA ARG A 282 33.98 -37.23 -28.78
C ARG A 282 32.92 -38.21 -28.23
N THR A 283 31.75 -38.19 -28.87
CA THR A 283 30.90 -39.31 -29.37
C THR A 283 30.82 -40.67 -28.66
N LYS A 284 29.58 -41.16 -28.49
CA LYS A 284 28.87 -42.20 -29.30
C LYS A 284 27.42 -42.33 -28.75
N ARG A 285 26.34 -42.28 -29.56
CA ARG A 285 25.65 -43.42 -30.25
C ARG A 285 25.33 -44.57 -29.27
N THR A 286 24.11 -45.10 -29.09
CA THR A 286 22.98 -45.42 -30.01
C THR A 286 21.76 -45.90 -29.20
N ASN A 287 20.58 -45.78 -29.83
CA ASN A 287 19.37 -46.63 -29.78
C ASN A 287 18.94 -47.31 -28.47
N SER A 288 17.74 -46.99 -27.98
CA SER A 288 16.48 -47.75 -28.21
C SER A 288 15.31 -46.94 -27.67
#